data_AF-A0A2G6ARG6-F1
#
_entry.id   AF-A0A2G6ARG6-F1
#
_cell.length_a   1.000
_cell.length_b   1.000
_cell.length_c   1.000
_cell.angle_alpha   90.00
_cell.angle_beta   90.00
_cell.angle_gamma   90.00
#
_symmetry.space_group_name_H-M   'P 1'
#
loop_
_entity.id
_entity.type
_entity.pdbx_description
1 polymer ?
#
loop_
_entity_poly.entity_id
_entity_poly.type
_entity_poly.pdbx_seq_one_letter_code
_entity_poly.pdbx_strand_id
1 'polypeptide(L)'
;MKQWNLIRLRNERGLKQKDMAKLLDITVESYGLKERGQHQFRMDEMFSISHFFLVPIEDIFLPRNFGNNEVCGPPESHCSL
;
A
#
# COMPACT_ATOMS: atom_id res chain seq x y z
N MET A 1 -5.96 -9.48 3.42
CA MET A 1 -4.64 -9.83 4.01
C MET A 1 -4.12 -8.60 4.76
N LYS A 2 -3.63 -8.76 5.99
CA LYS A 2 -3.17 -7.64 6.83
C LYS A 2 -1.95 -6.94 6.22
N GLN A 3 -1.91 -5.61 6.27
CA GLN A 3 -0.85 -4.79 5.67
C GLN A 3 0.38 -4.70 6.60
N TRP A 4 1.16 -5.77 6.69
CA TRP A 4 2.23 -5.89 7.68
C TRP A 4 3.36 -4.87 7.51
N ASN A 5 3.75 -4.53 6.28
CA ASN A 5 4.82 -3.57 6.03
C ASN A 5 4.39 -2.16 6.43
N LEU A 6 3.16 -1.76 6.11
CA LEU A 6 2.58 -0.50 6.58
C LEU A 6 2.52 -0.42 8.11
N ILE A 7 2.09 -1.50 8.78
CA ILE A 7 2.04 -1.55 10.25
C ILE A 7 3.42 -1.38 10.87
N ARG A 8 4.43 -2.07 10.30
CA ARG A 8 5.82 -1.94 10.72
C ARG A 8 6.30 -0.49 10.60
N LEU A 9 6.18 0.12 9.41
CA LEU A 9 6.59 1.50 9.15
C LEU A 9 5.90 2.49 10.10
N ARG A 10 4.59 2.32 10.31
CA ARG A 10 3.81 3.16 11.22
C ARG A 10 4.35 3.07 12.66
N ASN A 11 4.60 1.85 13.15
CA ASN A 11 5.10 1.62 14.50
C ASN A 11 6.54 2.13 14.70
N GLU A 12 7.42 1.94 13.70
CA GLU A 12 8.80 2.44 13.73
C GLU A 12 8.85 3.97 13.84
N ARG A 13 7.83 4.67 13.32
CA ARG A 13 7.69 6.13 13.44
C ARG A 13 6.83 6.59 14.62
N GLY A 14 6.38 5.68 15.48
CA GLY A 14 5.53 6.02 16.63
C GLY A 14 4.13 6.56 16.25
N LEU A 15 3.69 6.33 15.01
CA LEU A 15 2.41 6.83 14.51
C LEU A 15 1.26 5.94 14.98
N LYS A 16 0.12 6.54 15.31
CA LYS A 16 -1.12 5.84 15.62
C LYS A 16 -2.00 5.77 14.38
N GLN A 17 -2.99 4.87 14.38
CA GLN A 17 -3.96 4.76 13.28
C GLN A 17 -4.68 6.08 12.99
N LYS A 18 -4.93 6.91 14.02
CA LYS A 18 -5.52 8.24 13.88
C LYS A 18 -4.66 9.23 13.09
N ASP A 19 -3.33 9.10 13.17
CA ASP A 19 -2.40 10.00 12.49
C ASP A 19 -2.40 9.68 10.99
N MET A 20 -2.44 8.39 10.65
CA MET A 20 -2.58 7.92 9.28
C MET A 20 -3.96 8.23 8.68
N ALA A 21 -5.02 8.12 9.47
CA ALA A 21 -6.36 8.51 9.03
C ALA A 21 -6.43 10.01 8.70
N LYS A 22 -5.78 10.85 9.51
CA LYS A 22 -5.63 12.30 9.24
C LYS A 22 -4.80 12.57 7.99
N LEU A 23 -3.72 11.82 7.75
CA LEU A 23 -2.91 11.95 6.52
C LEU A 23 -3.73 11.70 5.26
N LEU A 24 -4.68 10.76 5.33
CA LEU A 24 -5.47 10.31 4.19
C LEU A 24 -6.84 11.00 4.05
N ASP A 25 -7.19 11.88 4.98
CA ASP A 25 -8.52 12.48 5.09
C ASP A 25 -9.66 11.44 5.11
N ILE A 26 -9.49 10.38 5.92
CA ILE A 26 -10.50 9.34 6.15
C ILE A 26 -10.77 9.13 7.63
N THR A 27 -11.82 8.36 7.95
CA THR A 27 -12.09 7.98 9.34
C THR A 27 -11.05 7.00 9.87
N VAL A 28 -10.80 7.04 11.18
CA VAL A 28 -9.87 6.09 11.86
C VAL A 28 -10.34 4.64 11.69
N GLU A 29 -11.65 4.42 11.69
CA GLU A 29 -12.24 3.12 11.44
C GLU A 29 -11.94 2.63 10.02
N SER A 30 -12.15 3.47 9.00
CA SER A 30 -11.87 3.15 7.61
C SER A 30 -10.39 2.77 7.43
N TYR A 31 -9.48 3.57 8.00
CA TYR A 31 -8.06 3.23 8.00
C TYR A 31 -7.79 1.88 8.69
N GLY A 32 -8.40 1.63 9.85
CA GLY A 32 -8.24 0.38 10.60
C GLY A 32 -8.73 -0.86 9.84
N LEU A 33 -9.86 -0.76 9.13
CA LEU A 33 -10.38 -1.82 8.25
C LEU A 33 -9.41 -2.09 7.10
N LYS A 34 -8.83 -1.04 6.49
CA LYS A 34 -7.83 -1.15 5.43
C LYS A 34 -6.51 -1.76 5.92
N GLU A 35 -6.00 -1.32 7.06
CA GLU A 35 -4.76 -1.83 7.67
C GLU A 35 -4.87 -3.32 8.04
N ARG A 36 -6.05 -3.76 8.52
CA ARG A 36 -6.36 -5.19 8.77
C ARG A 36 -6.60 -5.99 7.48
N GLY A 37 -6.70 -5.32 6.34
CA GLY A 37 -6.96 -5.94 5.04
C GLY A 37 -8.39 -6.44 4.87
N GLN A 38 -9.33 -5.84 5.60
CA GLN A 38 -10.77 -6.05 5.43
C GLN A 38 -11.27 -5.19 4.26
N HIS A 39 -10.73 -3.98 4.10
CA HIS A 39 -10.93 -3.11 2.94
C HIS A 39 -9.62 -2.87 2.19
N GLN A 40 -9.71 -2.48 0.92
CA GLN A 40 -8.54 -2.11 0.13
C GLN A 40 -8.24 -0.61 0.27
N PHE A 41 -6.95 -0.27 0.22
CA PHE A 41 -6.54 1.12 0.01
C PHE A 41 -6.84 1.52 -1.44
N ARG A 42 -7.29 2.76 -1.63
CA ARG A 42 -7.40 3.38 -2.96
C ARG A 42 -6.01 3.79 -3.43
N MET A 43 -5.84 3.91 -4.75
CA MET A 43 -4.54 4.21 -5.34
C MET A 43 -3.95 5.53 -4.84
N ASP A 44 -4.77 6.57 -4.73
CA ASP A 44 -4.40 7.88 -4.16
C ASP A 44 -3.95 7.78 -2.69
N GLU A 45 -4.64 6.98 -1.88
CA GLU A 45 -4.25 6.70 -0.50
C GLU A 45 -2.88 5.99 -0.43
N MET A 46 -2.65 4.99 -1.30
CA MET A 46 -1.39 4.25 -1.35
C MET A 46 -0.22 5.14 -1.76
N PHE A 47 -0.40 5.99 -2.76
CA PHE A 47 0.62 6.98 -3.14
C PHE A 47 0.87 7.99 -2.03
N SER A 48 -0.18 8.47 -1.34
CA SER A 48 -0.04 9.41 -0.22
C SER A 48 0.81 8.79 0.91
N ILE A 49 0.57 7.51 1.22
CA ILE A 49 1.36 6.73 2.17
C ILE A 49 2.81 6.60 1.68
N SER A 50 3.03 6.20 0.42
CA SER A 50 4.37 6.04 -0.16
C SER A 50 5.19 7.33 -0.07
N HIS A 51 4.62 8.47 -0.47
CA HIS A 51 5.29 9.77 -0.37
C HIS A 51 5.58 10.18 1.07
N PHE A 52 4.63 9.95 1.99
CA PHE A 52 4.85 10.24 3.41
C PHE A 52 5.95 9.35 4.02
N PHE A 53 6.02 8.09 3.60
CA PHE A 53 7.06 7.18 4.06
C PHE A 53 8.40 7.34 3.34
N LEU A 54 8.44 7.98 2.17
CA LEU A 54 9.60 7.97 1.27
C LEU A 54 10.05 6.52 0.99
N VAL A 55 9.07 5.63 0.82
CA VAL A 55 9.28 4.20 0.57
C VAL A 55 8.49 3.84 -0.70
N PRO A 56 9.07 3.08 -1.64
CA PRO A 56 8.37 2.63 -2.84
C PRO A 56 7.05 1.93 -2.50
N ILE A 57 6.02 2.16 -3.30
CA ILE A 57 4.66 1.64 -3.05
C ILE A 57 4.67 0.11 -2.99
N GLU A 58 5.51 -0.51 -3.81
CA GLU A 58 5.73 -1.95 -3.88
C GLU A 58 6.23 -2.53 -2.56
N ASP A 59 7.16 -1.85 -1.88
CA ASP A 59 7.71 -2.30 -0.61
C ASP A 59 6.68 -2.22 0.52
N ILE A 60 5.67 -1.36 0.38
CA ILE A 60 4.61 -1.18 1.38
C ILE A 60 3.46 -2.18 1.15
N PHE A 61 3.05 -2.39 -0.10
CA PHE A 61 1.79 -3.07 -0.42
C PHE A 61 1.93 -4.37 -1.22
N LEU A 62 3.12 -4.73 -1.75
CA LEU A 62 3.28 -6.04 -2.38
C LEU A 62 3.34 -7.17 -1.32
N PRO A 63 2.66 -8.29 -1.57
CA PRO A 63 2.83 -9.47 -0.74
C PRO A 63 4.25 -10.03 -0.85
N ARG A 64 4.79 -10.52 0.27
CA ARG A 64 6.19 -10.98 0.38
C ARG A 64 6.58 -12.16 -0.55
N ASN A 65 5.62 -12.80 -1.21
CA ASN A 65 5.84 -13.99 -2.04
C ASN A 65 5.83 -13.69 -3.56
N PHE A 66 5.88 -12.43 -3.99
CA PHE A 66 5.86 -12.07 -5.41
C PHE A 66 7.21 -12.26 -6.14
N GLY A 67 8.24 -12.76 -5.47
CA GLY A 67 9.60 -12.86 -6.02
C GLY A 67 9.84 -13.97 -7.05
N ASN A 68 8.89 -14.88 -7.32
CA ASN A 68 9.15 -16.08 -8.15
C ASN A 68 8.16 -16.31 -9.31
N ASN A 69 7.17 -15.43 -9.53
CA ASN A 69 6.29 -15.57 -10.69
C ASN A 69 6.60 -14.42 -11.63
N GLU A 70 7.25 -14.76 -12.74
CA GLU A 70 7.26 -13.97 -13.96
C GLU A 70 5.88 -13.36 -14.15
N VAL A 71 5.79 -12.03 -14.11
CA VAL A 71 4.62 -11.36 -14.65
C VAL A 71 4.69 -11.62 -16.14
N CYS A 72 4.00 -12.67 -16.60
CA CYS A 72 3.64 -12.82 -18.00
C CYS A 72 2.65 -11.68 -18.30
N GLY A 73 3.19 -10.49 -18.50
CA GLY A 73 2.46 -9.44 -19.21
C GLY A 73 2.07 -10.03 -20.57
N PRO A 74 0.89 -9.70 -21.13
CA PRO A 74 0.65 -10.03 -22.51
C PRO A 74 1.83 -9.52 -23.34
N PRO A 75 2.38 -10.30 -24.29
CA PRO A 75 3.48 -9.82 -25.12
C PRO A 75 3.03 -8.50 -25.71
N GLU A 76 3.84 -7.46 -25.49
CA GLU A 76 3.59 -6.14 -26.05
C GLU A 76 3.25 -6.32 -27.52
N SER A 77 1.99 -6.06 -27.88
CA SER A 77 1.62 -5.89 -29.27
C SER A 77 2.34 -4.62 -29.71
N HIS A 78 3.55 -4.80 -30.25
CA HIS A 78 4.14 -3.89 -31.21
C HIS A 78 3.09 -3.68 -32.31
N CYS A 79 2.27 -2.65 -32.14
CA CYS A 79 1.49 -2.08 -33.21
C CYS A 79 2.50 -1.30 -34.06
N SER A 80 3.18 -2.02 -34.96
CA SER A 80 3.93 -1.39 -36.04
C SER A 80 2.94 -0.57 -36.86
N LEU A 81 3.12 0.75 -36.85
CA LEU A 81 2.49 1.69 -37.78
C LEU A 81 2.94 1.43 -39.22
#